data_AF-A0A943S489-F1
#
_entry.id   AF-A0A943S489-F1
#
_cell.length_a   1.000
_cell.length_b   1.000
_cell.length_c   1.000
_cell.angle_alpha   90.00
_cell.angle_beta   90.00
_cell.angle_gamma   90.00
#
_symmetry.space_group_name_H-M   'P 1'
#
loop_
_entity.id
_entity.type
_entity.pdbx_description
1 polymer ?
#
loop_
_entity_poly.entity_id
_entity_poly.type
_entity_poly.pdbx_seq_one_letter_code
_entity_poly.pdbx_strand_id
1 'polypeptide(L)'
;MQEKVCAAVLDYDAAVFHAALISFDGQGVAFAAPSGTGKTTHIKLWQRLYGDRVEIINGDKPLFTLRSGRFFASGMPWCGKENWGCNKTVPLKAICFIDRAEHNLISPLEDNREIMSRLFLQLVMPEEHRLMVKYLDFANKLINTVPFYLLRCNMDLSAAQTAHDGIFGIE
;
A
#
# COMPACT_ATOMS: atom_id res chain seq x y z
N MET A 1 -11.54 18.16 -5.77
CA MET A 1 -10.18 18.51 -5.28
C MET A 1 -9.25 17.31 -5.31
N GLN A 2 -9.61 16.21 -4.64
CA GLN A 2 -8.81 14.98 -4.59
C GLN A 2 -8.45 14.42 -5.97
N GLU A 3 -9.43 14.24 -6.87
CA GLU A 3 -9.19 13.74 -8.23
C GLU A 3 -8.18 14.60 -9.01
N LYS A 4 -8.28 15.93 -8.89
CA LYS A 4 -7.33 16.86 -9.52
C LYS A 4 -5.91 16.68 -9.00
N VAL A 5 -5.75 16.41 -7.70
CA VAL A 5 -4.42 16.13 -7.13
C VAL A 5 -3.92 14.77 -7.60
N CYS A 6 -4.75 13.72 -7.57
CA CYS A 6 -4.38 12.39 -8.08
C CYS A 6 -3.92 12.44 -9.54
N ALA A 7 -4.60 13.22 -10.38
CA ALA A 7 -4.21 13.45 -11.77
C ALA A 7 -2.89 14.23 -11.87
N ALA A 8 -2.75 15.34 -11.12
CA ALA A 8 -1.59 16.21 -11.20
C ALA A 8 -0.29 15.52 -10.75
N VAL A 9 -0.33 14.67 -9.72
CA VAL A 9 0.89 14.02 -9.21
C VAL A 9 1.50 13.02 -10.20
N LEU A 10 0.71 12.48 -11.13
CA LEU A 10 1.22 11.58 -12.19
C LEU A 10 2.23 12.28 -13.11
N ASP A 11 2.19 13.61 -13.19
CA ASP A 11 3.20 14.38 -13.92
C ASP A 11 4.57 14.43 -13.19
N TYR A 12 4.66 13.94 -11.94
CA TYR A 12 5.82 14.04 -11.05
C TYR A 12 6.34 12.69 -10.54
N ASP A 13 6.27 11.63 -11.36
CA ASP A 13 6.66 10.26 -10.98
C ASP A 13 6.05 9.86 -9.62
N ALA A 14 4.76 10.13 -9.47
CA ALA A 14 4.02 9.90 -8.24
C ALA A 14 2.58 9.45 -8.54
N ALA A 15 2.03 8.64 -7.66
CA ALA A 15 0.65 8.17 -7.77
C ALA A 15 0.03 7.99 -6.39
N VAL A 16 -1.28 8.23 -6.31
CA VAL A 16 -2.09 8.01 -5.11
C VAL A 16 -2.86 6.70 -5.30
N PHE A 17 -2.71 5.78 -4.35
CA PHE A 17 -3.42 4.50 -4.33
C PHE A 17 -4.39 4.43 -3.17
N HIS A 18 -5.51 3.74 -3.36
CA HIS A 18 -6.38 3.36 -2.27
C HIS A 18 -5.73 2.23 -1.44
N ALA A 19 -5.02 2.62 -0.40
CA ALA A 19 -4.24 1.73 0.46
C ALA A 19 -4.10 2.35 1.84
N ALA A 20 -3.76 1.54 2.82
CA ALA A 20 -3.40 2.03 4.14
C ALA A 20 -1.90 1.77 4.36
N LEU A 21 -1.17 2.80 4.77
CA LEU A 21 0.27 2.81 4.90
C LEU A 21 0.65 2.87 6.38
N ILE A 22 1.42 1.90 6.82
CA ILE A 22 2.10 1.92 8.11
C ILE A 22 3.61 2.05 7.90
N SER A 23 4.30 2.54 8.92
CA SER A 23 5.73 2.36 9.11
C SER A 23 5.95 1.32 10.20
N PHE A 24 6.80 0.35 9.93
CA PHE A 24 7.33 -0.59 10.90
C PHE A 24 8.84 -0.39 10.98
N ASP A 25 9.35 0.04 12.14
CA ASP A 25 10.76 0.40 12.36
C ASP A 25 11.35 1.31 11.25
N GLY A 26 10.57 2.31 10.81
CA GLY A 26 10.98 3.25 9.76
C GLY A 26 10.81 2.75 8.32
N GLN A 27 10.38 1.50 8.10
CA GLN A 27 10.11 0.94 6.77
C GLN A 27 8.61 0.92 6.47
N GLY A 28 8.23 1.43 5.29
CA GLY A 28 6.83 1.56 4.89
C GLY A 28 6.25 0.27 4.30
N VAL A 29 5.10 -0.15 4.81
CA VAL A 29 4.30 -1.26 4.25
C VAL A 29 2.92 -0.73 3.90
N ALA A 30 2.54 -0.88 2.63
CA ALA A 30 1.22 -0.47 2.16
C ALA A 30 0.30 -1.68 2.01
N PHE A 31 -0.86 -1.62 2.65
CA PHE A 31 -1.92 -2.61 2.55
C PHE A 31 -3.01 -2.13 1.61
N ALA A 32 -3.18 -2.84 0.51
CA ALA A 32 -4.21 -2.60 -0.49
C ALA A 32 -5.28 -3.68 -0.39
N ALA A 33 -6.55 -3.31 -0.53
CA ALA A 33 -7.65 -4.27 -0.52
C ALA A 33 -8.88 -3.62 -1.13
N PRO A 34 -9.78 -4.40 -1.75
CA PRO A 34 -11.10 -3.90 -2.11
C PRO A 34 -11.79 -3.21 -0.92
N SER A 35 -12.67 -2.25 -1.24
CA SER A 35 -13.39 -1.52 -0.20
C SER A 35 -14.18 -2.50 0.67
N GLY A 36 -14.09 -2.34 2.00
CA GLY A 36 -14.77 -3.21 2.96
C GLY A 36 -14.06 -4.52 3.31
N THR A 37 -12.90 -4.84 2.73
CA THR A 37 -12.22 -6.13 2.96
C THR A 37 -11.49 -6.23 4.32
N GLY A 38 -11.11 -5.11 4.93
CA GLY A 38 -10.59 -5.10 6.32
C GLY A 38 -9.21 -4.48 6.55
N LYS A 39 -8.73 -3.56 5.69
CA LYS A 39 -7.46 -2.82 5.89
C LYS A 39 -7.33 -2.24 7.31
N THR A 40 -8.36 -1.54 7.77
CA THR A 40 -8.42 -0.96 9.12
C THR A 40 -8.26 -2.03 10.19
N THR A 41 -8.97 -3.16 10.05
CA THR A 41 -8.87 -4.28 11.00
C THR A 41 -7.44 -4.80 11.03
N HIS A 42 -6.83 -5.01 9.86
CA HIS A 42 -5.47 -5.53 9.78
C HIS A 42 -4.44 -4.58 10.42
N ILE A 43 -4.55 -3.27 10.19
CA ILE A 43 -3.67 -2.28 10.85
C ILE A 43 -3.81 -2.32 12.37
N LYS A 44 -5.03 -2.47 12.90
CA LYS A 44 -5.24 -2.61 14.36
C LYS A 44 -4.56 -3.87 14.90
N LEU A 45 -4.48 -4.95 14.13
CA LEU A 45 -3.75 -6.15 14.53
C LEU A 45 -2.26 -5.88 14.62
N TRP A 46 -1.68 -5.16 13.65
CA TRP A 46 -0.28 -4.72 13.70
C TRP A 46 0.00 -3.85 14.93
N GLN A 47 -0.83 -2.86 15.21
CA GLN A 47 -0.67 -2.01 16.41
C GLN A 47 -0.77 -2.81 17.71
N ARG A 48 -1.71 -3.76 17.81
CA ARG A 48 -1.87 -4.60 19.00
C ARG A 48 -0.68 -5.54 19.22
N LEU A 49 -0.11 -6.07 18.13
CA LEU A 49 0.96 -7.05 18.19
C LEU A 49 2.34 -6.40 18.41
N TYR A 50 2.60 -5.26 17.76
CA TYR A 50 3.92 -4.66 17.71
C TYR A 50 4.05 -3.30 18.42
N GLY A 51 2.93 -2.72 18.88
CA GLY A 51 2.91 -1.50 19.68
C GLY A 51 3.62 -0.33 19.01
N ASP A 52 4.54 0.30 19.73
CA ASP A 52 5.24 1.53 19.35
C ASP A 52 6.15 1.40 18.12
N ARG A 53 6.42 0.17 17.67
CA ARG A 53 7.15 -0.09 16.41
C ARG A 53 6.31 0.25 15.18
N VAL A 54 4.99 0.37 15.33
CA VAL A 54 4.04 0.63 14.25
C VAL A 54 3.52 2.06 14.32
N GLU A 55 3.79 2.83 13.27
CA GLU A 55 3.20 4.15 13.06
C GLU A 55 2.26 4.14 11.86
N ILE A 56 1.03 4.65 12.01
CA ILE A 56 0.11 4.77 10.87
C ILE A 56 0.41 6.07 10.12
N ILE A 57 0.94 5.94 8.91
CA ILE A 57 1.31 7.08 8.07
C ILE A 57 0.10 7.61 7.30
N ASN A 58 -0.76 6.72 6.80
CA ASN A 58 -2.01 7.08 6.14
C ASN A 58 -3.04 5.95 6.16
N GLY A 59 -4.31 6.24 6.43
CA GLY A 59 -5.36 5.22 6.50
C GLY A 59 -6.10 4.90 5.19
N ASP A 60 -5.94 5.69 4.12
CA ASP A 60 -6.85 5.59 2.95
C ASP A 60 -6.18 5.81 1.58
N LYS A 61 -5.45 6.91 1.42
CA LYS A 61 -4.87 7.31 0.12
C LYS A 61 -3.46 7.91 0.27
N PRO A 62 -2.45 7.09 0.63
CA PRO A 62 -1.07 7.52 0.66
C PRO A 62 -0.58 7.93 -0.74
N LEU A 63 0.41 8.82 -0.77
CA LEU A 63 1.12 9.21 -1.99
C LEU A 63 2.38 8.35 -2.13
N PHE A 64 2.51 7.65 -3.25
CA PHE A 64 3.74 6.95 -3.61
C PHE A 64 4.54 7.83 -4.58
N THR A 65 5.84 7.96 -4.33
CA THR A 65 6.75 8.77 -5.16
C THR A 65 8.00 7.99 -5.48
N LEU A 66 8.47 8.06 -6.73
CA LEU A 66 9.77 7.54 -7.11
C LEU A 66 10.81 8.67 -7.02
N ARG A 67 11.88 8.46 -6.25
CA ARG A 67 12.98 9.42 -6.08
C ARG A 67 14.31 8.69 -6.20
N SER A 68 15.14 9.11 -7.17
CA SER A 68 16.47 8.53 -7.39
C SER A 68 16.46 6.99 -7.47
N GLY A 69 15.47 6.42 -8.18
CA GLY A 69 15.33 4.98 -8.36
C GLY A 69 14.75 4.21 -7.16
N ARG A 70 14.29 4.89 -6.11
CA ARG A 70 13.67 4.26 -4.93
C ARG A 70 12.27 4.78 -4.68
N PHE A 71 11.38 3.89 -4.26
CA PHE A 71 10.02 4.26 -3.90
C PHE A 71 9.92 4.70 -2.44
N PHE A 72 9.14 5.75 -2.24
CA PHE A 72 8.74 6.27 -0.94
C PHE A 72 7.22 6.38 -0.89
N ALA A 73 6.66 6.27 0.30
CA ALA A 73 5.25 6.45 0.55
C ALA A 73 5.04 7.51 1.65
N SER A 74 4.06 8.39 1.45
CA SER A 74 3.82 9.55 2.31
C SER A 74 2.38 9.65 2.75
N GLY A 75 2.19 10.22 3.94
CA GLY A 75 0.87 10.61 4.41
C GLY A 75 0.27 11.73 3.57
N MET A 76 -1.04 11.65 3.34
CA MET A 76 -1.82 12.65 2.62
C MET A 76 -2.99 13.14 3.49
N PRO A 77 -3.61 14.29 3.17
CA PRO A 77 -4.77 14.82 3.91
C PRO A 77 -6.01 13.91 3.88
N TRP A 78 -6.00 12.85 3.08
CA TRP A 78 -7.08 11.87 2.98
C TRP A 78 -6.81 10.71 3.95
N CYS A 79 -7.36 10.82 5.15
CA CYS A 79 -7.06 9.95 6.29
C CYS A 79 -8.11 8.85 6.57
N GLY A 80 -9.09 8.66 5.68
CA GLY A 80 -10.18 7.70 5.87
C GLY A 80 -11.15 8.08 7.01
N LYS A 81 -12.01 7.13 7.41
CA LYS A 81 -13.02 7.34 8.46
C LYS A 81 -12.41 7.43 9.85
N GLU A 82 -11.29 6.77 10.03
CA GLU A 82 -10.54 6.64 11.26
C GLU A 82 -9.67 7.86 11.55
N ASN A 83 -9.60 8.80 10.59
CA ASN A 83 -8.77 10.00 10.63
C ASN A 83 -7.30 9.68 10.95
N TRP A 84 -6.79 8.59 10.36
CA TRP A 84 -5.41 8.17 10.51
C TRP A 84 -4.51 8.77 9.44
N GLY A 85 -3.59 9.63 9.86
CA GLY A 85 -2.54 10.15 9.01
C GLY A 85 -1.57 11.05 9.76
N CYS A 86 -0.34 11.10 9.28
CA CYS A 86 0.67 12.06 9.73
C CYS A 86 1.49 12.57 8.55
N ASN A 87 2.13 13.73 8.71
CA ASN A 87 2.99 14.31 7.67
C ASN A 87 4.39 13.69 7.70
N LYS A 88 4.48 12.41 7.35
CA LYS A 88 5.73 11.65 7.26
C LYS A 88 5.85 10.95 5.91
N THR A 89 7.09 10.73 5.51
CA THR A 89 7.48 9.97 4.33
C THR A 89 8.42 8.86 4.76
N VAL A 90 8.18 7.65 4.27
CA VAL A 90 8.97 6.45 4.58
C VAL A 90 9.40 5.73 3.28
N PRO A 91 10.56 5.06 3.26
CA PRO A 91 10.91 4.19 2.14
C PRO A 91 9.88 3.06 2.03
N LEU A 92 9.41 2.77 0.82
CA LEU A 92 8.40 1.73 0.60
C LEU A 92 9.09 0.37 0.48
N LYS A 93 8.91 -0.48 1.50
CA LYS A 93 9.51 -1.81 1.60
C LYS A 93 8.69 -2.86 0.85
N ALA A 94 7.36 -2.81 0.96
CA ALA A 94 6.47 -3.77 0.31
C ALA A 94 5.06 -3.22 0.11
N ILE A 95 4.35 -3.79 -0.87
CA ILE A 95 2.91 -3.63 -1.04
C ILE A 95 2.23 -4.99 -0.85
N CYS A 96 1.24 -5.05 0.01
CA CYS A 96 0.52 -6.26 0.37
C CYS A 96 -0.96 -6.13 0.00
N PHE A 97 -1.43 -6.99 -0.90
CA PHE A 97 -2.85 -7.12 -1.20
C PHE A 97 -3.52 -8.05 -0.18
N ILE A 98 -4.65 -7.63 0.39
CA ILE A 98 -5.38 -8.40 1.39
C ILE A 98 -6.62 -9.03 0.77
N ASP A 99 -6.71 -10.36 0.86
CA ASP A 99 -7.89 -11.16 0.60
C ASP A 99 -8.34 -11.85 1.91
N ARG A 100 -9.65 -11.97 2.14
CA ARG A 100 -10.17 -12.70 3.32
C ARG A 100 -10.02 -14.20 3.13
N ALA A 101 -9.57 -14.89 4.18
CA ALA A 101 -9.52 -16.34 4.22
C ALA A 101 -9.68 -16.86 5.66
N GLU A 102 -9.97 -18.14 5.79
CA GLU A 102 -10.05 -18.82 7.09
C GLU A 102 -8.67 -19.03 7.72
N HIS A 103 -7.66 -19.31 6.88
CA HIS A 103 -6.28 -19.54 7.29
C HIS A 103 -5.36 -18.41 6.82
N ASN A 104 -4.42 -18.04 7.67
CA ASN A 104 -3.43 -17.01 7.38
C ASN A 104 -2.32 -17.57 6.49
N LEU A 105 -2.11 -16.95 5.35
CA LEU A 105 -1.04 -17.27 4.40
C LEU A 105 -0.60 -16.00 3.71
N ILE A 106 0.72 -15.80 3.62
CA ILE A 106 1.32 -14.80 2.76
C ILE A 106 2.16 -15.48 1.68
N SER A 107 2.05 -14.98 0.46
CA SER A 107 2.88 -15.44 -0.66
C SER A 107 3.39 -14.25 -1.45
N PRO A 108 4.65 -14.27 -1.94
CA PRO A 108 5.10 -13.29 -2.91
C PRO A 108 4.21 -13.34 -4.15
N LEU A 109 3.99 -12.19 -4.76
CA LEU A 109 3.35 -12.08 -6.07
C LEU A 109 4.42 -11.74 -7.09
N GLU A 110 4.60 -12.64 -8.06
CA GLU A 110 5.60 -12.51 -9.13
C GLU A 110 4.97 -12.31 -10.51
N ASP A 111 3.68 -12.62 -10.67
CA ASP A 111 2.97 -12.37 -11.93
C ASP A 111 2.63 -10.88 -12.07
N ASN A 112 3.43 -10.19 -12.88
CA ASN A 112 3.23 -8.78 -13.21
C ASN A 112 1.80 -8.47 -13.71
N ARG A 113 1.13 -9.40 -14.41
CA ARG A 113 -0.25 -9.19 -14.89
C ARG A 113 -1.24 -9.17 -13.73
N GLU A 114 -1.08 -10.08 -12.77
CA GLU A 114 -1.90 -10.09 -11.56
C GLU A 114 -1.66 -8.81 -10.74
N ILE A 115 -0.40 -8.44 -10.52
CA ILE A 115 -0.04 -7.23 -9.77
C ILE A 115 -0.63 -5.97 -10.43
N MET A 116 -0.46 -5.82 -11.76
CA MET A 116 -1.03 -4.69 -12.51
C MET A 116 -2.54 -4.63 -12.37
N SER A 117 -3.22 -5.78 -12.47
CA SER A 117 -4.68 -5.86 -12.35
C SER A 117 -5.15 -5.41 -10.96
N ARG A 118 -4.44 -5.84 -9.90
CA ARG A 118 -4.75 -5.46 -8.52
C ARG A 118 -4.45 -3.99 -8.24
N LEU A 119 -3.33 -3.46 -8.73
CA LEU A 119 -2.97 -2.04 -8.62
C LEU A 119 -4.01 -1.15 -9.30
N PHE A 120 -4.47 -1.54 -10.49
CA PHE A 120 -5.46 -0.80 -11.25
C PHE A 120 -6.77 -0.60 -10.47
N LEU A 121 -7.19 -1.62 -9.71
CA LEU A 121 -8.36 -1.53 -8.83
C LEU A 121 -8.17 -0.57 -7.64
N GLN A 122 -6.93 -0.20 -7.33
CA GLN A 122 -6.62 0.77 -6.26
C GLN A 122 -6.35 2.18 -6.81
N LEU A 123 -6.32 2.37 -8.12
CA LEU A 123 -6.06 3.67 -8.73
C LEU A 123 -7.32 4.55 -8.67
N VAL A 124 -7.12 5.83 -8.37
CA VAL A 124 -8.13 6.85 -8.67
C VAL A 124 -8.05 7.13 -10.17
N MET A 125 -9.00 6.57 -10.92
CA MET A 125 -9.01 6.57 -12.39
C MET A 125 -8.90 8.00 -12.96
N PRO A 126 -7.87 8.29 -13.78
CA PRO A 126 -7.80 9.55 -14.49
C PRO A 126 -8.75 9.55 -15.71
N GLU A 127 -9.39 10.69 -15.98
CA GLU A 127 -10.28 10.85 -17.15
C GLU A 127 -9.50 10.97 -18.47
N GLU A 128 -8.25 11.44 -18.43
CA GLU A 128 -7.42 11.67 -19.61
C GLU A 128 -6.54 10.46 -19.97
N HIS A 129 -6.58 10.04 -21.25
CA HIS A 129 -5.75 8.95 -21.76
C HIS A 129 -4.24 9.18 -21.56
N ARG A 130 -3.78 10.44 -21.65
CA ARG A 130 -2.37 10.80 -21.42
C ARG A 130 -1.90 10.39 -20.01
N LEU A 131 -2.75 10.60 -19.01
CA LEU A 131 -2.46 10.25 -17.62
C LEU A 131 -2.45 8.74 -17.40
N MET A 132 -3.25 7.98 -18.16
CA MET A 132 -3.22 6.52 -18.12
C MET A 132 -1.84 5.97 -18.55
N VAL A 133 -1.24 6.53 -19.61
CA VAL A 133 0.11 6.13 -20.04
C VAL A 133 1.14 6.40 -18.94
N LYS A 134 1.04 7.54 -18.25
CA LYS A 134 1.92 7.87 -17.12
C LYS A 134 1.73 6.93 -15.93
N TYR A 135 0.48 6.58 -15.63
CA TYR A 135 0.19 5.60 -14.60
C TYR A 135 0.78 4.23 -14.94
N LEU A 136 0.63 3.75 -16.18
CA LEU A 136 1.18 2.47 -16.60
C LEU A 136 2.70 2.44 -16.50
N ASP A 137 3.38 3.52 -16.90
CA ASP A 137 4.83 3.67 -16.71
C ASP A 137 5.23 3.67 -15.23
N PHE A 138 4.52 4.43 -14.39
CA PHE A 138 4.74 4.46 -12.95
C PHE A 138 4.52 3.08 -12.30
N ALA A 139 3.43 2.39 -12.64
CA ALA A 139 3.11 1.07 -12.12
C ALA A 139 4.14 0.04 -12.57
N ASN A 140 4.60 0.10 -13.82
CA ASN A 140 5.69 -0.75 -14.30
C ASN A 140 6.99 -0.51 -13.50
N LYS A 141 7.37 0.74 -13.25
CA LYS A 141 8.51 1.07 -12.37
C LYS A 141 8.32 0.49 -10.97
N LEU A 142 7.12 0.63 -10.41
CA LEU A 142 6.78 0.14 -9.07
C LEU A 142 6.92 -1.38 -8.96
N ILE A 143 6.35 -2.12 -9.91
CA ILE A 143 6.41 -3.59 -9.98
C ILE A 143 7.86 -4.10 -10.05
N ASN A 144 8.71 -3.43 -10.81
CA ASN A 144 10.10 -3.86 -10.98
C ASN A 144 11.02 -3.43 -9.82
N THR A 145 10.52 -2.68 -8.83
CA THR A 145 11.35 -2.11 -7.75
C THR A 145 10.89 -2.50 -6.35
N VAL A 146 9.58 -2.70 -6.15
CA VAL A 146 9.00 -2.96 -4.83
C VAL A 146 8.44 -4.39 -4.79
N PRO A 147 8.77 -5.19 -3.78
CA PRO A 147 8.13 -6.49 -3.55
C PRO A 147 6.62 -6.40 -3.34
N PHE A 148 5.89 -7.30 -3.98
CA PHE A 148 4.44 -7.45 -3.84
C PHE A 148 4.11 -8.77 -3.15
N TYR A 149 3.08 -8.74 -2.31
CA TYR A 149 2.59 -9.92 -1.60
C TYR A 149 1.07 -10.02 -1.67
N LEU A 150 0.59 -11.25 -1.65
CA LEU A 150 -0.81 -11.56 -1.38
C LEU A 150 -0.92 -12.15 0.02
N LEU A 151 -1.61 -11.43 0.89
CA LEU A 151 -1.99 -11.89 2.21
C LEU A 151 -3.44 -12.37 2.17
N ARG A 152 -3.62 -13.67 2.36
CA ARG A 152 -4.91 -14.27 2.69
C ARG A 152 -5.00 -14.37 4.20
N CYS A 153 -5.97 -13.69 4.83
CA CYS A 153 -6.00 -13.68 6.29
C CYS A 153 -7.40 -13.63 6.91
N ASN A 154 -7.44 -14.09 8.15
CA ASN A 154 -8.55 -13.95 9.08
C ASN A 154 -8.37 -12.68 9.95
N MET A 155 -9.08 -12.58 11.08
CA MET A 155 -9.05 -11.40 11.97
C MET A 155 -8.23 -11.62 13.25
N ASP A 156 -7.49 -12.72 13.35
CA ASP A 156 -6.69 -13.03 14.53
C ASP A 156 -5.35 -12.29 14.51
N LEU A 157 -4.72 -12.12 15.68
CA LEU A 157 -3.40 -11.49 15.79
C LEU A 157 -2.33 -12.18 14.92
N SER A 158 -2.45 -13.49 14.69
CA SER A 158 -1.55 -14.26 13.83
C SER A 158 -1.57 -13.80 12.36
N ALA A 159 -2.60 -13.08 11.91
CA ALA A 159 -2.63 -12.48 10.58
C ALA A 159 -1.55 -11.40 10.42
N ALA A 160 -1.37 -10.53 11.43
CA ALA A 160 -0.32 -9.52 11.43
C ALA A 160 1.07 -10.16 11.51
N GLN A 161 1.21 -11.21 12.34
CA GLN A 161 2.44 -12.00 12.42
C GLN A 161 2.82 -12.63 11.08
N THR A 162 1.86 -13.26 10.42
CA THR A 162 2.06 -13.88 9.10
C THR A 162 2.52 -12.84 8.08
N ALA A 163 1.87 -11.67 8.04
CA ALA A 163 2.26 -10.59 7.15
C ALA A 163 3.67 -10.07 7.42
N HIS A 164 4.01 -9.86 8.69
CA HIS A 164 5.35 -9.45 9.11
C HIS A 164 6.41 -10.46 8.67
N ASP A 165 6.22 -11.74 8.97
CA ASP A 165 7.23 -12.77 8.71
C ASP A 165 7.46 -12.96 7.22
N GLY A 166 6.42 -12.87 6.38
CA GLY A 166 6.59 -12.91 4.93
C GLY A 166 7.29 -11.69 4.32
N ILE A 167 7.14 -10.51 4.92
CA ILE A 167 7.71 -9.25 4.40
C ILE A 167 9.13 -9.02 4.92
N PHE A 168 9.39 -9.37 6.17
CA PHE A 168 10.63 -9.05 6.88
C PHE A 168 11.49 -10.28 7.20
N GLY A 169 10.94 -11.51 7.15
CA GLY A 169 11.65 -12.74 7.47
C GLY A 169 12.43 -13.37 6.32
N ILE A 170 12.38 -12.79 5.12
CA ILE A 170 13.19 -13.22 3.98
C ILE A 170 14.46 -12.34 3.97
N GLU A 171 15.54 -12.84 4.58
CA GLU A 171 16.90 -12.29 4.46
C GLU A 171 17.64 -12.86 3.25
#